data_AF-A0AAX3Q652-F1
#
_entry.id   AF-A0AAX3Q652-F1
#
_cell.length_a   1.000
_cell.length_b   1.000
_cell.length_c   1.000
_cell.angle_alpha   90.00
_cell.angle_beta   90.00
_cell.angle_gamma   90.00
#
_symmetry.space_group_name_H-M   'P 1'
#
loop_
_entity.id
_entity.type
_entity.pdbx_description
1 polymer ?
#
loop_
_entity_poly.entity_id
_entity_poly.type
_entity_poly.pdbx_seq_one_letter_code
_entity_poly.pdbx_strand_id
1 'polypeptide(L)'
;MNNWKDKIATMILVKQELMKQDVEKIWPNHFPEVGANEKSIRIIEQELGYKLDLMYREFLQYANGWAGFYQTVDLFGTEQLKESAIMDYAQVLLEAIDDVVLEESGVLRPELLPIAVSEFDRDLFVLCLPNSSRPGEIIWFAGEEIDRFENFDEYFLAMIDYNREEIVALKG
;
A
#
# COMPACT_ATOMS: atom_id res chain seq x y z
N MET A 1 -0.86 20.72 -2.79
CA MET A 1 -0.97 20.38 -1.36
C MET A 1 -1.95 19.24 -1.29
N ASN A 2 -1.46 18.02 -1.08
CA ASN A 2 -2.30 16.82 -1.14
C ASN A 2 -3.31 16.86 0.00
N ASN A 3 -4.59 16.73 -0.34
CA ASN A 3 -5.68 16.85 0.63
C ASN A 3 -5.92 15.52 1.34
N TRP A 4 -4.91 15.04 2.05
CA TRP A 4 -4.92 13.72 2.69
C TRP A 4 -6.08 13.53 3.65
N LYS A 5 -6.47 14.58 4.38
CA LYS A 5 -7.62 14.53 5.30
C LYS A 5 -8.91 14.18 4.56
N ASP A 6 -9.19 14.84 3.43
CA ASP A 6 -10.43 14.60 2.68
C ASP A 6 -10.42 13.23 1.99
N LYS A 7 -9.24 12.80 1.48
CA LYS A 7 -9.09 11.47 0.87
C LYS A 7 -9.25 10.34 1.90
N ILE A 8 -8.61 10.46 3.06
CA ILE A 8 -8.75 9.51 4.17
C ILE A 8 -10.19 9.49 4.69
N ALA A 9 -10.82 10.65 4.86
CA ALA A 9 -12.24 10.73 5.26
C ALA A 9 -13.14 10.04 4.23
N THR A 10 -12.87 10.22 2.94
CA THR A 10 -13.58 9.53 1.86
C THR A 10 -13.42 8.02 1.95
N MET A 11 -12.18 7.53 2.11
CA MET A 11 -11.91 6.10 2.27
C MET A 11 -12.57 5.51 3.52
N ILE A 12 -12.58 6.24 4.64
CA ILE A 12 -13.28 5.84 5.87
C ILE A 12 -14.78 5.64 5.61
N LEU A 13 -15.43 6.54 4.87
CA LEU A 13 -16.85 6.41 4.52
C LEU A 13 -17.11 5.17 3.64
N VAL A 14 -16.20 4.87 2.72
CA VAL A 14 -16.25 3.66 1.88
C VAL A 14 -16.08 2.41 2.74
N LYS A 15 -15.06 2.33 3.60
CA LYS A 15 -14.85 1.20 4.53
C LYS A 15 -16.05 1.00 5.47
N GLN A 16 -16.68 2.07 5.96
CA GLN A 16 -17.89 1.97 6.76
C GLN A 16 -19.07 1.33 6.01
N GLU A 17 -19.17 1.55 4.69
CA GLU A 17 -20.21 0.92 3.88
C GLU A 17 -19.90 -0.55 3.58
N LEU A 18 -18.63 -0.91 3.37
CA LEU A 18 -18.20 -2.33 3.30
C LEU A 18 -18.51 -3.06 4.61
N MET A 19 -18.21 -2.46 5.77
CA MET A 19 -18.51 -3.03 7.09
C MET A 19 -20.00 -3.31 7.32
N LYS A 20 -20.90 -2.54 6.69
CA LYS A 20 -22.36 -2.80 6.79
C LYS A 20 -22.78 -4.01 5.97
N GLN A 21 -22.07 -4.29 4.89
CA GLN A 21 -22.37 -5.40 3.99
C GLN A 21 -21.70 -6.71 4.46
N ASP A 22 -20.59 -6.62 5.19
CA ASP A 22 -19.94 -7.75 5.85
C ASP A 22 -20.69 -8.17 7.13
N VAL A 23 -21.89 -8.73 6.95
CA VAL A 23 -22.77 -9.17 8.05
C VAL A 23 -22.10 -10.23 8.92
N GLU A 24 -21.30 -11.11 8.29
CA GLU A 24 -20.60 -12.20 8.96
C GLU A 24 -19.27 -11.76 9.61
N LYS A 25 -18.80 -10.54 9.32
CA LYS A 25 -17.55 -9.95 9.84
C LYS A 25 -16.32 -10.80 9.52
N ILE A 26 -16.29 -11.33 8.31
CA ILE A 26 -15.21 -12.22 7.86
C ILE A 26 -14.03 -11.43 7.28
N TRP A 27 -14.22 -10.15 6.93
CA TRP A 27 -13.18 -9.32 6.33
C TRP A 27 -12.51 -8.39 7.36
N PRO A 28 -11.20 -8.10 7.21
CA PRO A 28 -10.44 -7.26 8.13
C PRO A 28 -10.73 -5.77 7.89
N ASN A 29 -11.96 -5.34 8.15
CA ASN A 29 -12.34 -3.95 7.97
C ASN A 29 -11.87 -3.07 9.14
N HIS A 30 -10.67 -2.50 9.00
CA HIS A 30 -10.09 -1.57 9.98
C HIS A 30 -10.13 -0.11 9.50
N PHE A 31 -9.94 0.80 10.46
CA PHE A 31 -9.68 2.22 10.22
C PHE A 31 -8.17 2.47 10.20
N PRO A 32 -7.70 3.60 9.63
CA PRO A 32 -6.27 3.88 9.57
C PRO A 32 -5.68 4.02 10.97
N GLU A 33 -4.42 3.62 11.10
CA GLU A 33 -3.64 3.86 12.31
C GLU A 33 -3.39 5.36 12.50
N VAL A 34 -3.21 5.78 13.76
CA VAL A 34 -2.91 7.17 14.08
C VAL A 34 -1.65 7.62 13.35
N GLY A 35 -1.74 8.74 12.63
CA GLY A 35 -0.64 9.32 11.86
C GLY A 35 0.69 9.36 12.61
N ALA A 36 1.76 8.99 11.90
CA ALA A 36 3.11 8.93 12.41
C ALA A 36 3.62 10.34 12.73
N ASN A 37 4.36 10.44 13.83
CA ASN A 37 5.08 11.67 14.10
C ASN A 37 6.36 11.74 13.26
N GLU A 38 6.85 12.97 13.04
CA GLU A 38 8.05 13.25 12.26
C GLU A 38 9.30 12.51 12.76
N LYS A 39 9.41 12.24 14.06
CA LYS A 39 10.55 11.51 14.63
C LYS A 39 10.53 10.04 14.19
N SER A 40 9.38 9.38 14.24
CA SER A 40 9.23 7.98 13.79
C SER A 40 9.56 7.84 12.30
N ILE A 41 9.07 8.76 11.46
CA ILE A 41 9.39 8.78 10.02
C ILE A 41 10.90 8.96 9.79
N ARG A 42 11.55 9.85 10.52
CA ARG A 42 13.01 10.05 10.39
C ARG A 42 13.81 8.82 10.81
N ILE A 43 13.36 8.10 11.84
CA ILE A 43 14.02 6.87 12.30
C ILE A 43 13.97 5.83 11.18
N ILE A 44 12.80 5.59 10.58
CA ILE A 44 12.70 4.60 9.51
C ILE A 44 13.49 5.02 8.25
N GLU A 45 13.47 6.30 7.87
CA GLU A 45 14.33 6.80 6.77
C GLU A 45 15.84 6.60 7.05
N GLN A 46 16.26 6.66 8.32
CA GLN A 46 17.65 6.37 8.70
C GLN A 46 17.98 4.88 8.61
N GLU A 47 17.06 4.03 9.06
CA GLU A 47 17.20 2.56 8.99
C GLU A 47 17.22 2.05 7.54
N LEU A 48 16.36 2.61 6.68
CA LEU A 48 16.33 2.30 5.24
C LEU A 48 17.55 2.85 4.48
N GLY A 49 18.22 3.88 5.01
CA GLY A 49 19.36 4.53 4.36
C GLY A 49 18.99 5.51 3.24
N TYR A 50 17.70 5.79 3.04
CA TYR A 50 17.19 6.76 2.06
C TYR A 50 15.92 7.46 2.56
N LYS A 51 15.55 8.56 1.88
CA LYS A 51 14.29 9.27 2.15
C LYS A 51 13.14 8.55 1.47
N LEU A 52 12.04 8.38 2.21
CA LEU A 52 10.79 7.89 1.64
C LEU A 52 10.30 8.85 0.55
N ASP A 53 9.54 8.31 -0.40
CA ASP A 53 8.81 9.11 -1.37
C ASP A 53 7.99 10.20 -0.67
N LEU A 54 7.98 11.42 -1.24
CA LEU A 54 7.39 12.58 -0.58
C LEU A 54 5.90 12.38 -0.28
N MET A 55 5.14 11.80 -1.22
CA MET A 55 3.69 11.65 -1.05
C MET A 55 3.37 10.55 -0.03
N TYR A 56 4.08 9.42 -0.09
CA TYR A 56 3.92 8.36 0.91
C TYR A 56 4.32 8.82 2.32
N ARG A 57 5.44 9.54 2.41
CA ARG A 57 5.93 10.15 3.66
C ARG A 57 4.95 11.16 4.24
N GLU A 58 4.34 12.00 3.39
CA GLU A 58 3.30 12.94 3.83
C GLU A 58 2.06 12.20 4.32
N PHE A 59 1.60 11.18 3.58
CA PHE A 59 0.47 10.34 3.96
C PHE A 59 0.66 9.70 5.34
N LEU A 60 1.85 9.15 5.62
CA LEU A 60 2.14 8.50 6.91
C LEU A 60 1.90 9.41 8.11
N GLN A 61 2.00 10.74 7.96
CA GLN A 61 1.70 11.71 9.03
C GLN A 61 0.19 11.83 9.33
N TYR A 62 -0.66 11.37 8.42
CA TYR A 62 -2.11 11.35 8.58
C TYR A 62 -2.64 9.96 8.92
N ALA A 63 -2.03 8.91 8.36
CA ALA A 63 -2.39 7.51 8.60
C ALA A 63 -1.12 6.65 8.60
N ASN A 64 -0.76 6.07 9.75
CA ASN A 64 0.48 5.31 9.90
C ASN A 64 0.30 3.83 9.52
N GLY A 65 -0.12 3.60 8.28
CA GLY A 65 -0.55 2.29 7.82
C GLY A 65 -2.05 2.06 8.01
N TRP A 66 -2.54 1.01 7.38
CA TRP A 66 -3.96 0.69 7.34
C TRP A 66 -4.15 -0.81 7.07
N ALA A 67 -4.58 -1.56 8.09
CA ALA A 67 -4.88 -2.98 7.94
C ALA A 67 -6.17 -3.20 7.14
N GLY A 68 -6.19 -4.20 6.25
CA GLY A 68 -7.29 -4.43 5.31
C GLY A 68 -7.64 -3.18 4.52
N PHE A 69 -6.63 -2.45 4.05
CA PHE A 69 -6.75 -1.24 3.24
C PHE A 69 -7.56 -1.51 1.97
N TYR A 70 -7.28 -2.63 1.32
CA TYR A 70 -8.04 -3.16 0.19
C TYR A 70 -8.17 -4.67 0.37
N GLN A 71 -9.39 -5.19 0.50
CA GLN A 71 -9.63 -6.60 0.85
C GLN A 71 -8.80 -7.04 2.08
N THR A 72 -7.86 -7.96 1.90
CA THR A 72 -6.91 -8.45 2.91
C THR A 72 -5.52 -7.80 2.84
N VAL A 73 -5.32 -6.82 1.96
CA VAL A 73 -4.06 -6.10 1.80
C VAL A 73 -3.88 -5.08 2.92
N ASP A 74 -2.76 -5.18 3.63
CA ASP A 74 -2.34 -4.24 4.66
C ASP A 74 -1.39 -3.19 4.07
N LEU A 75 -1.75 -1.91 4.15
CA LEU A 75 -0.88 -0.79 3.80
C LEU A 75 0.08 -0.52 4.95
N PHE A 76 1.39 -0.52 4.66
CA PHE A 76 2.43 -0.44 5.67
C PHE A 76 2.52 0.96 6.30
N GLY A 77 2.69 0.95 7.62
CA GLY A 77 3.12 2.11 8.41
C GLY A 77 4.60 2.02 8.75
N THR A 78 5.08 2.93 9.59
CA THR A 78 6.48 2.99 10.01
C THR A 78 6.95 1.74 10.75
N GLU A 79 6.06 1.00 11.42
CA GLU A 79 6.45 -0.24 12.12
C GLU A 79 6.60 -1.42 11.16
N GLN A 80 5.70 -1.53 10.18
CA GLN A 80 5.79 -2.57 9.15
C GLN A 80 6.99 -2.35 8.22
N LEU A 81 7.38 -1.09 7.97
CA LEU A 81 8.55 -0.80 7.14
C LEU A 81 9.90 -1.20 7.77
N LYS A 82 9.93 -1.47 9.08
CA LYS A 82 11.13 -1.99 9.76
C LYS A 82 11.35 -3.46 9.42
N GLU A 83 12.42 -4.03 9.95
CA GLU A 83 12.54 -5.48 10.13
C GLU A 83 11.32 -5.98 10.93
N SER A 84 10.39 -6.60 10.22
CA SER A 84 9.10 -7.05 10.72
C SER A 84 8.66 -8.29 9.95
N ALA A 85 7.88 -9.16 10.59
CA ALA A 85 7.45 -10.41 9.95
C ALA A 85 6.67 -10.20 8.66
N ILE A 86 5.86 -9.13 8.58
CA ILE A 86 5.07 -8.81 7.38
C ILE A 86 5.95 -8.21 6.27
N MET A 87 7.00 -7.45 6.62
CA MET A 87 8.00 -7.03 5.63
C MET A 87 8.77 -8.22 5.10
N ASP A 88 9.23 -9.12 5.97
CA ASP A 88 9.93 -10.34 5.56
C ASP A 88 9.06 -11.16 4.59
N TYR A 89 7.76 -11.29 4.87
CA TYR A 89 6.81 -11.94 3.98
C TYR A 89 6.66 -11.21 2.63
N ALA A 90 6.52 -9.88 2.65
CA ALA A 90 6.42 -9.10 1.43
C ALA A 90 7.68 -9.18 0.56
N GLN A 91 8.87 -9.26 1.19
CA GLN A 91 10.13 -9.52 0.50
C GLN A 91 10.16 -10.91 -0.14
N VAL A 92 9.66 -11.95 0.55
CA VAL A 92 9.53 -13.30 -0.03
C VAL A 92 8.62 -13.29 -1.26
N LEU A 93 7.49 -12.56 -1.23
CA LEU A 93 6.64 -12.42 -2.41
C LEU A 93 7.35 -11.67 -3.54
N LEU A 94 8.08 -10.60 -3.24
CA LEU A 94 8.86 -9.85 -4.23
C LEU A 94 9.97 -10.70 -4.87
N GLU A 95 10.63 -11.55 -4.08
CA GLU A 95 11.62 -12.52 -4.56
C GLU A 95 11.00 -13.63 -5.41
N ALA A 96 9.73 -13.97 -5.18
CA ALA A 96 9.01 -14.99 -5.93
C ALA A 96 8.50 -14.53 -7.30
N ILE A 97 8.47 -13.22 -7.57
CA ILE A 97 8.13 -12.67 -8.89
C ILE A 97 9.25 -13.04 -9.87
N ASP A 98 8.89 -13.62 -11.02
CA ASP A 98 9.84 -14.02 -12.06
C ASP A 98 10.61 -12.79 -12.61
N ASP A 99 11.91 -12.95 -12.86
CA ASP A 99 12.73 -11.88 -13.44
C ASP A 99 12.19 -11.44 -14.81
N VAL A 100 11.58 -12.34 -15.59
CA VAL A 100 10.93 -11.99 -16.86
C VAL A 100 9.78 -11.01 -16.65
N VAL A 101 8.97 -11.19 -15.59
CA VAL A 101 7.88 -10.27 -15.26
C VAL A 101 8.44 -8.90 -14.90
N LEU A 102 9.49 -8.84 -14.07
CA LEU A 102 10.12 -7.56 -13.69
C LEU A 102 10.75 -6.85 -14.90
N GLU A 103 11.38 -7.60 -15.81
CA GLU A 103 11.93 -7.08 -17.06
C GLU A 103 10.83 -6.50 -17.97
N GLU A 104 9.71 -7.20 -18.14
CA GLU A 104 8.55 -6.74 -18.91
C GLU A 104 7.91 -5.49 -18.27
N SER A 105 7.85 -5.46 -16.94
CA SER A 105 7.45 -4.30 -16.13
C SER A 105 8.47 -3.15 -16.18
N GLY A 106 9.68 -3.36 -16.71
CA GLY A 106 10.73 -2.36 -16.84
C GLY A 106 11.30 -1.88 -15.50
N VAL A 107 11.34 -2.74 -14.48
CA VAL A 107 11.86 -2.43 -13.14
C VAL A 107 12.86 -3.48 -12.67
N LEU A 108 13.76 -3.10 -11.77
CA LEU A 108 14.68 -4.05 -11.13
C LEU A 108 14.29 -4.28 -9.68
N ARG A 109 14.33 -5.54 -9.24
CA ARG A 109 13.97 -5.92 -7.86
C ARG A 109 14.61 -5.05 -6.76
N PRO A 110 15.93 -4.72 -6.81
CA PRO A 110 16.56 -3.88 -5.79
C PRO A 110 16.12 -2.41 -5.78
N GLU A 111 15.30 -2.00 -6.75
CA GLU A 111 14.72 -0.66 -6.87
C GLU A 111 13.28 -0.61 -6.35
N LEU A 112 12.79 -1.69 -5.75
CA LEU A 112 11.40 -1.83 -5.31
C LEU A 112 11.35 -1.93 -3.78
N LEU A 113 10.45 -1.17 -3.18
CA LEU A 113 10.12 -1.24 -1.76
C LEU A 113 8.70 -1.75 -1.60
N PRO A 114 8.47 -2.90 -0.95
CA PRO A 114 7.13 -3.29 -0.53
C PRO A 114 6.49 -2.24 0.38
N ILE A 115 5.28 -1.81 0.04
CA ILE A 115 4.51 -0.84 0.82
C ILE A 115 3.12 -1.35 1.21
N ALA A 116 2.64 -2.43 0.60
CA ALA A 116 1.44 -3.11 1.05
C ALA A 116 1.45 -4.58 0.62
N VAL A 117 0.85 -5.47 1.41
CA VAL A 117 0.79 -6.90 1.09
C VAL A 117 -0.46 -7.55 1.71
N SER A 118 -0.98 -8.57 1.05
CA SER A 118 -1.95 -9.51 1.63
C SER A 118 -1.24 -10.76 2.13
N GLU A 119 -1.49 -11.19 3.37
CA GLU A 119 -0.98 -12.47 3.90
C GLU A 119 -1.82 -13.69 3.43
N PHE A 120 -2.94 -13.44 2.74
CA PHE A 120 -3.92 -14.48 2.37
C PHE A 120 -3.91 -14.83 0.87
N ASP A 121 -3.37 -13.95 0.03
CA ASP A 121 -3.27 -14.12 -1.41
C ASP A 121 -1.86 -13.70 -1.90
N ARG A 122 -1.73 -13.24 -3.14
CA ARG A 122 -0.44 -12.87 -3.75
C ARG A 122 -0.29 -11.37 -3.99
N ASP A 123 -1.24 -10.58 -3.53
CA ASP A 123 -1.26 -9.14 -3.75
C ASP A 123 -0.11 -8.48 -3.00
N LEU A 124 0.77 -7.87 -3.79
CA LEU A 124 1.94 -7.13 -3.34
C LEU A 124 1.98 -5.80 -4.06
N PHE A 125 2.03 -4.71 -3.30
CA PHE A 125 2.22 -3.37 -3.82
C PHE A 125 3.62 -2.89 -3.49
N VAL A 126 4.34 -2.44 -4.51
CA VAL A 126 5.69 -1.92 -4.36
C VAL A 126 5.78 -0.48 -4.82
N LEU A 127 6.62 0.30 -4.14
CA LEU A 127 7.00 1.65 -4.50
C LEU A 127 8.36 1.62 -5.21
N CYS A 128 8.43 2.25 -6.38
CA CYS A 128 9.68 2.42 -7.13
C CYS A 128 10.57 3.46 -6.46
N LEU A 129 11.75 3.03 -6.04
CA LEU A 129 12.71 3.84 -5.28
C LEU A 129 13.40 4.91 -6.15
N PRO A 130 14.07 5.91 -5.55
CA PRO A 130 14.76 6.98 -6.28
C PRO A 130 15.86 6.53 -7.26
N ASN A 131 16.41 5.33 -7.06
CA ASN A 131 17.39 4.71 -7.96
C ASN A 131 16.73 4.01 -9.16
N SER A 132 15.40 3.89 -9.19
CA SER A 132 14.68 3.32 -10.31
C SER A 132 14.61 4.25 -11.51
N SER A 133 14.34 3.67 -12.68
CA SER A 133 14.00 4.44 -13.89
C SER A 133 12.65 5.18 -13.78
N ARG A 134 11.82 4.81 -12.78
CA ARG A 134 10.45 5.32 -12.58
C ARG A 134 10.16 5.67 -11.12
N PRO A 135 10.93 6.59 -10.50
CA PRO A 135 10.83 6.84 -9.07
C PRO A 135 9.46 7.38 -8.68
N GLY A 136 8.88 6.83 -7.60
CA GLY A 136 7.58 7.23 -7.05
C GLY A 136 6.39 6.45 -7.59
N GLU A 137 6.51 5.74 -8.71
CA GLU A 137 5.43 4.88 -9.23
C GLU A 137 5.14 3.74 -8.25
N ILE A 138 3.85 3.36 -8.15
CA ILE A 138 3.39 2.20 -7.38
C ILE A 138 2.96 1.10 -8.35
N ILE A 139 3.39 -0.13 -8.13
CA ILE A 139 3.03 -1.29 -8.96
C ILE A 139 2.34 -2.32 -8.09
N TRP A 140 1.21 -2.83 -8.57
CA TRP A 140 0.53 -3.99 -8.00
C TRP A 140 0.96 -5.25 -8.74
N PHE A 141 1.58 -6.17 -8.01
CA PHE A 141 1.87 -7.52 -8.46
C PHE A 141 0.94 -8.54 -7.80
N ALA A 142 0.48 -9.52 -8.58
CA ALA A 142 -0.17 -10.73 -8.09
C ALA A 142 0.37 -11.95 -8.86
N GLY A 143 1.69 -12.11 -8.88
CA GLY A 143 2.42 -13.05 -9.74
C GLY A 143 2.78 -12.49 -11.12
N GLU A 144 1.96 -11.57 -11.64
CA GLU A 144 2.23 -10.71 -12.79
C GLU A 144 1.92 -9.25 -12.42
N GLU A 145 2.30 -8.29 -13.26
CA GLU A 145 1.87 -6.89 -13.09
C GLU A 145 0.36 -6.79 -13.38
N ILE A 146 -0.41 -6.41 -12.36
CA ILE A 146 -1.87 -6.26 -12.45
C ILE A 146 -2.22 -4.82 -12.82
N ASP A 147 -1.59 -3.86 -12.16
CA ASP A 147 -1.86 -2.44 -12.35
C ASP A 147 -0.68 -1.58 -11.89
N ARG A 148 -0.68 -0.32 -12.33
CA ARG A 148 0.39 0.64 -12.06
C ARG A 148 -0.16 2.05 -11.92
N PHE A 149 0.36 2.74 -10.92
CA PHE A 149 -0.06 4.09 -10.55
C PHE A 149 1.11 5.06 -10.65
N GLU A 150 0.84 6.26 -11.19
CA GLU A 150 1.86 7.29 -11.42
C GLU A 150 2.59 7.71 -10.14
N ASN A 151 1.88 7.70 -9.01
CA ASN A 151 2.42 8.06 -7.70
C ASN A 151 1.51 7.54 -6.57
N PHE A 152 1.93 7.74 -5.32
CA PHE A 152 1.18 7.30 -4.15
C PHE A 152 -0.22 7.95 -4.03
N ASP A 153 -0.41 9.16 -4.55
CA ASP A 153 -1.70 9.86 -4.51
C ASP A 153 -2.73 9.20 -5.44
N GLU A 154 -2.32 8.86 -6.67
CA GLU A 154 -3.14 8.12 -7.63
C GLU A 154 -3.40 6.69 -7.16
N TYR A 155 -2.40 6.01 -6.58
CA TYR A 155 -2.60 4.71 -5.94
C TYR A 155 -3.69 4.77 -4.85
N PHE A 156 -3.62 5.75 -3.95
CA PHE A 156 -4.61 5.87 -2.88
C PHE A 156 -6.01 6.15 -3.43
N LEU A 157 -6.14 6.99 -4.46
CA LEU A 157 -7.41 7.27 -5.12
C LEU A 157 -7.97 6.01 -5.81
N ALA A 158 -7.13 5.24 -6.51
CA ALA A 158 -7.53 3.98 -7.12
C ALA A 158 -8.05 2.99 -6.07
N MET A 159 -7.40 2.87 -4.90
CA MET A 159 -7.88 2.00 -3.84
C MET A 159 -9.24 2.43 -3.27
N ILE A 160 -9.54 3.74 -3.22
CA ILE A 160 -10.90 4.21 -2.89
C ILE A 160 -11.90 3.70 -3.93
N ASP A 161 -11.57 3.81 -5.22
CA ASP A 161 -12.47 3.43 -6.30
C ASP A 161 -12.66 1.90 -6.36
N TYR A 162 -11.62 1.10 -6.17
CA TYR A 162 -11.74 -0.36 -6.10
C TYR A 162 -12.59 -0.82 -4.92
N ASN A 163 -12.44 -0.21 -3.73
CA ASN A 163 -13.33 -0.50 -2.60
C ASN A 163 -14.79 -0.07 -2.89
N ARG A 164 -15.03 0.97 -3.69
CA ARG A 164 -16.39 1.37 -4.11
C ARG A 164 -16.99 0.39 -5.12
N GLU A 165 -16.19 -0.11 -6.05
CA GLU A 165 -16.61 -1.14 -6.99
C GLU A 165 -17.01 -2.42 -6.26
N GLU A 166 -16.27 -2.80 -5.23
CA GLU A 166 -16.60 -3.93 -4.36
C GLU A 166 -17.95 -3.73 -3.65
N ILE A 167 -18.23 -2.53 -3.13
CA ILE A 167 -19.55 -2.18 -2.56
C ILE A 167 -20.67 -2.40 -3.57
N VAL A 168 -20.46 -2.05 -4.83
CA VAL A 168 -21.47 -2.22 -5.88
C VAL A 168 -21.64 -3.70 -6.21
N ALA A 169 -20.53 -4.45 -6.30
CA ALA A 169 -20.55 -5.89 -6.58
C ALA A 169 -21.27 -6.69 -5.48
N LEU A 170 -21.08 -6.33 -4.20
CA LEU A 170 -21.75 -6.99 -3.06
C LEU A 170 -23.25 -6.69 -2.95
N LYS A 171 -23.75 -5.65 -3.66
CA LYS A 171 -25.18 -5.30 -3.72
C LYS A 171 -25.93 -6.02 -4.86
N GLY A 172 -25.20 -6.57 -5.83
CA GLY A 172 -25.74 -7.29 -7.00
C GLY A 172 -26.00 -8.75 -6.74
#